data_AF-A0A1Q3GHE6-F1
#
_entry.id   AF-A0A1Q3GHE6-F1
#
_cell.length_a   1.000
_cell.length_b   1.000
_cell.length_c   1.000
_cell.angle_alpha   90.00
_cell.angle_beta   90.00
_cell.angle_gamma   90.00
#
_symmetry.space_group_name_H-M   'P 1'
#
loop_
_entity.id
_entity.type
_entity.pdbx_description
1 polymer ?
#
loop_
_entity_poly.entity_id
_entity_poly.type
_entity_poly.pdbx_seq_one_letter_code
_entity_poly.pdbx_strand_id
1 'polypeptide(L)'
;MLLNTEFSQAQIFYSRPVKVKFLGADLDTSTNIIKITYDLRGPKRRYYNLRLLYSNNNGNSFKGPLRSLKGDFGDSIKAGRGKQVNWEFLKDNPYFNGKNIMFRIEAEEVPKIATAGPENALWSLLLPGLGDLKVRNGYHYEWIAASTYILLGAGAFFYFKADRELRDYNSRVPNTRDEHERLFRNARTDRNLSYGLFIAGGAIWLADIVGVYFRGLKNRRKFAPKKEEEKKKTAWLRPLIIPNVNQFTGSSQLSLIWRF
;
A
#
# COMPACT_ATOMS: atom_id res chain seq x y z
N MET A 1 -4.76 -7.04 35.39
CA MET A 1 -5.13 -7.57 34.07
C MET A 1 -4.44 -6.70 33.03
N LEU A 2 -3.24 -7.10 32.60
CA LEU A 2 -2.40 -6.32 31.69
C LEU A 2 -2.90 -6.54 30.26
N LEU A 3 -3.40 -5.46 29.63
CA LEU A 3 -3.72 -5.43 28.21
C LEU A 3 -2.42 -5.51 27.41
N ASN A 4 -2.11 -6.70 26.89
CA ASN A 4 -1.13 -6.85 25.82
C ASN A 4 -1.65 -6.10 24.59
N THR A 5 -1.25 -4.84 24.44
CA THR A 5 -1.34 -4.12 23.18
C THR A 5 -0.33 -4.72 22.23
N GLU A 6 -0.70 -5.80 21.55
CA GLU A 6 -0.03 -6.20 20.33
C GLU A 6 -0.25 -5.09 19.30
N PHE A 7 0.69 -4.15 19.26
CA PHE A 7 0.88 -3.31 18.09
C PHE A 7 1.12 -4.27 16.92
N SER A 8 0.09 -4.45 16.09
CA SER A 8 0.16 -5.18 14.83
C SER A 8 1.32 -4.61 14.02
N GLN A 9 2.49 -5.23 14.13
CA GLN A 9 3.68 -4.84 13.39
C GLN A 9 3.29 -4.85 11.91
N ALA A 10 3.32 -3.69 11.28
CA ALA A 10 2.92 -3.59 9.88
C ALA A 10 3.81 -4.53 9.08
N GLN A 11 3.24 -5.59 8.51
CA GLN A 11 4.00 -6.55 7.74
C GLN A 11 4.61 -5.84 6.54
N ILE A 12 5.94 -5.85 6.48
CA ILE A 12 6.73 -5.23 5.43
C ILE A 12 6.91 -6.25 4.31
N PHE A 13 6.48 -5.89 3.09
CA PHE A 13 6.55 -6.79 1.93
C PHE A 13 7.56 -6.33 0.89
N TYR A 14 8.61 -7.12 0.74
CA TYR A 14 9.56 -7.08 -0.38
C TYR A 14 9.09 -7.99 -1.51
N SER A 15 9.34 -7.62 -2.76
CA SER A 15 8.85 -8.36 -3.92
C SER A 15 9.85 -9.37 -4.47
N ARG A 16 11.01 -8.91 -4.95
CA ARG A 16 12.13 -9.68 -5.51
C ARG A 16 13.41 -8.84 -5.42
N PRO A 17 14.60 -9.45 -5.38
CA PRO A 17 15.85 -8.68 -5.43
C PRO A 17 15.89 -7.86 -6.72
N VAL A 18 16.05 -6.55 -6.56
CA VAL A 18 16.23 -5.61 -7.66
C VAL A 18 17.59 -5.85 -8.31
N LYS A 19 17.66 -5.70 -9.63
CA LYS A 19 18.92 -5.81 -10.37
C LYS A 19 19.23 -4.50 -11.04
N VAL A 20 20.41 -3.96 -10.75
CA VAL A 20 20.94 -2.79 -11.44
C VAL A 20 21.97 -3.26 -12.47
N LYS A 21 21.88 -2.77 -13.70
CA LYS A 21 22.89 -2.98 -14.73
C LYS A 21 23.50 -1.63 -15.10
N PHE A 22 24.77 -1.45 -14.78
CA PHE A 22 25.54 -0.28 -15.20
C PHE A 22 25.74 -0.32 -16.72
N LEU A 23 25.53 0.82 -17.40
CA LEU A 23 25.71 0.94 -18.85
C LEU A 23 26.95 1.77 -19.20
N GLY A 24 27.26 2.81 -18.44
CA GLY A 24 28.44 3.65 -18.67
C GLY A 24 28.44 4.90 -17.81
N ALA A 25 29.58 5.60 -17.81
CA ALA A 25 29.73 6.93 -17.23
C ALA A 25 30.51 7.82 -18.20
N ASP A 26 30.11 9.08 -18.28
CA ASP A 26 30.70 10.10 -19.15
C ASP A 26 31.05 11.33 -18.31
N LEU A 27 32.26 11.87 -18.48
CA LEU A 27 32.78 13.00 -17.72
C LEU A 27 32.71 14.27 -18.58
N ASP A 28 31.96 15.26 -18.11
CA ASP A 28 31.94 16.60 -18.68
C ASP A 28 32.77 17.54 -17.80
N THR A 29 33.99 17.84 -18.25
CA THR A 29 34.92 18.74 -17.57
C THR A 29 34.52 20.21 -17.68
N SER A 30 33.64 20.58 -18.62
CA SER A 30 33.19 21.97 -18.78
C SER A 30 32.16 22.35 -17.70
N THR A 31 31.31 21.39 -17.31
CA THR A 31 30.26 21.59 -16.31
C THR A 31 30.58 20.95 -14.97
N ASN A 32 31.70 20.23 -14.85
CA ASN A 32 32.10 19.47 -13.68
C ASN A 32 31.04 18.44 -13.25
N ILE A 33 30.49 17.73 -14.25
CA ILE A 33 29.44 16.73 -14.06
C ILE A 33 29.90 15.38 -14.61
N ILE A 34 29.64 14.30 -13.86
CA ILE A 34 29.73 12.93 -14.37
C ILE A 34 28.31 12.41 -14.61
N LYS A 35 28.00 12.07 -15.86
CA LYS A 35 26.73 11.47 -16.27
C LYS A 35 26.83 9.96 -16.24
N ILE A 36 26.04 9.31 -15.40
CA ILE A 36 26.04 7.87 -15.21
C ILE A 36 24.73 7.30 -15.75
N THR A 37 24.84 6.29 -16.63
CA THR A 37 23.69 5.65 -17.26
C THR A 37 23.54 4.20 -16.79
N TYR A 38 22.32 3.80 -16.46
CA TYR A 38 22.02 2.46 -15.93
C TYR A 38 20.61 1.95 -16.28
N ASP A 39 20.43 0.63 -16.19
CA ASP A 39 19.11 -0.01 -16.21
C ASP A 39 18.72 -0.48 -14.80
N LEU A 40 17.48 -0.22 -14.40
CA LEU A 40 16.89 -0.73 -13.16
C LEU A 40 15.83 -1.79 -13.48
N ARG A 41 16.13 -3.04 -13.17
CA ARG A 41 15.24 -4.18 -13.40
C ARG A 41 14.57 -4.63 -12.10
N GLY A 42 13.25 -4.50 -12.07
CA GLY A 42 12.40 -4.98 -10.98
C GLY A 42 10.93 -4.82 -11.36
N PRO A 43 9.98 -5.17 -10.47
CA PRO A 43 8.55 -4.97 -10.75
C PRO A 43 8.19 -3.51 -11.07
N LYS A 44 7.45 -3.28 -12.17
CA LYS A 44 7.10 -1.95 -12.70
C LYS A 44 6.24 -1.08 -11.76
N ARG A 45 5.53 -1.70 -10.81
CA ARG A 45 4.62 -1.03 -9.84
C ARG A 45 5.24 -0.92 -8.43
N ARG A 46 6.57 -0.85 -8.39
CA ARG A 46 7.38 -0.70 -7.17
C ARG A 46 8.32 0.49 -7.36
N TYR A 47 8.74 1.00 -6.21
CA TYR A 47 9.61 2.14 -6.07
C TYR A 47 10.87 1.67 -5.37
N TYR A 48 12.00 2.28 -5.71
CA TYR A 48 13.31 1.92 -5.16
C TYR A 48 13.99 3.18 -4.64
N ASN A 49 14.71 3.05 -3.53
CA ASN A 49 15.69 4.01 -3.05
C ASN A 49 17.04 3.64 -3.66
N LEU A 50 17.66 4.58 -4.37
CA LEU A 50 18.96 4.40 -4.97
C LEU A 50 20.03 5.15 -4.20
N ARG A 51 21.15 4.48 -3.95
CA ARG A 51 22.37 5.05 -3.37
C ARG A 51 23.51 4.85 -4.34
N LEU A 52 24.26 5.92 -4.60
CA LEU A 52 25.40 5.91 -5.50
C LEU A 52 26.65 6.09 -4.66
N LEU A 53 27.60 5.18 -4.88
CA LEU A 53 28.91 5.21 -4.28
C LEU A 53 29.95 5.23 -5.39
N TYR A 54 31.12 5.78 -5.10
CA TYR A 54 32.25 5.77 -6.01
C TYR A 54 33.51 5.23 -5.32
N SER A 55 34.41 4.66 -6.09
CA SER A 55 35.74 4.24 -5.65
C SER A 55 36.77 5.05 -6.41
N ASN A 56 37.91 5.35 -5.79
CA ASN A 56 39.08 5.95 -6.44
C ASN A 56 40.34 5.06 -6.32
N ASN A 57 40.14 3.77 -5.99
CA ASN A 57 41.18 2.78 -5.76
C ASN A 57 40.82 1.44 -6.42
N ASN A 58 40.34 1.48 -7.66
CA ASN A 58 39.98 0.30 -8.46
C ASN A 58 38.96 -0.64 -7.78
N GLY A 59 38.05 -0.08 -6.97
CA GLY A 59 37.00 -0.84 -6.30
C GLY A 59 37.40 -1.49 -4.99
N ASN A 60 38.63 -1.27 -4.49
CA ASN A 60 39.06 -1.78 -3.19
C ASN A 60 38.24 -1.20 -2.03
N SER A 61 37.84 0.06 -2.12
CA SER A 61 36.87 0.67 -1.20
C SER A 61 35.94 1.65 -1.92
N PHE A 62 34.73 1.80 -1.39
CA PHE A 62 33.70 2.68 -1.94
C PHE A 62 33.38 3.80 -0.93
N LYS A 63 33.36 5.03 -1.43
CA LYS A 63 32.99 6.27 -0.73
C LYS A 63 31.57 6.65 -1.13
N GLY A 64 30.78 7.08 -0.16
CA GLY A 64 29.39 7.50 -0.39
C GLY A 64 28.54 7.38 0.88
N PRO A 65 27.21 7.55 0.77
CA PRO A 65 26.48 7.85 -0.46
C PRO A 65 26.76 9.28 -0.96
N LEU A 66 26.84 9.44 -2.28
CA LEU A 66 26.96 10.74 -2.94
C LEU A 66 25.70 11.58 -2.73
N ARG A 67 25.85 12.90 -2.63
CA ARG A 67 24.76 13.83 -2.26
C ARG A 67 24.40 14.79 -3.37
N SER A 68 25.38 15.30 -4.10
CA SER A 68 25.17 16.29 -5.17
C SER A 68 24.76 15.64 -6.49
N LEU A 69 23.60 14.98 -6.48
CA LEU A 69 23.07 14.19 -7.60
C LEU A 69 21.80 14.82 -8.18
N LYS A 70 21.64 14.71 -9.50
CA LYS A 70 20.44 15.14 -10.25
C LYS A 70 19.99 14.05 -11.22
N GLY A 71 18.69 13.93 -11.46
CA GLY A 71 18.13 12.97 -12.42
C GLY A 71 17.41 11.78 -11.75
N ASP A 72 17.51 10.59 -12.35
CA ASP A 72 16.92 9.35 -11.86
C ASP A 72 17.67 8.81 -10.63
N PHE A 73 17.56 9.47 -9.48
CA PHE A 73 18.26 9.08 -8.25
C PHE A 73 17.50 9.47 -6.99
N GLY A 74 17.81 8.81 -5.87
CA GLY A 74 17.21 9.08 -4.57
C GLY A 74 15.99 8.22 -4.31
N ASP A 75 14.97 8.80 -3.68
CA ASP A 75 13.76 8.10 -3.27
C ASP A 75 12.77 7.96 -4.43
N SER A 76 11.99 6.87 -4.40
CA SER A 76 10.84 6.68 -5.28
C SER A 76 11.14 6.54 -6.77
N ILE A 77 12.25 5.90 -7.14
CA ILE A 77 12.57 5.62 -8.54
C ILE A 77 11.85 4.35 -9.02
N LYS A 78 11.23 4.40 -10.20
CA LYS A 78 10.58 3.22 -10.83
C LYS A 78 11.57 2.41 -11.66
N ALA A 79 11.35 1.10 -11.79
CA ALA A 79 12.10 0.27 -12.72
C ALA A 79 11.99 0.78 -14.17
N GLY A 80 13.08 0.71 -14.95
CA GLY A 80 13.17 1.25 -16.30
C GLY A 80 14.55 1.04 -16.93
N ARG A 81 14.67 1.31 -18.23
CA ARG A 81 15.94 1.24 -18.97
C ARG A 81 16.45 2.65 -19.29
N GLY A 82 17.77 2.78 -19.47
CA GLY A 82 18.41 4.02 -19.93
C GLY A 82 18.27 5.19 -18.94
N LYS A 83 18.20 4.89 -17.64
CA LYS A 83 18.12 5.89 -16.58
C LYS A 83 19.44 6.64 -16.45
N GLN A 84 19.35 7.90 -16.06
CA GLN A 84 20.52 8.77 -15.97
C GLN A 84 20.59 9.51 -14.63
N VAL A 85 21.78 9.51 -14.03
CA VAL A 85 22.09 10.35 -12.87
C VAL A 85 23.33 11.20 -13.17
N ASN A 86 23.23 12.48 -12.90
CA ASN A 86 24.28 13.46 -13.07
C ASN A 86 24.86 13.77 -11.69
N TRP A 87 26.17 13.59 -11.54
CA TRP A 87 26.90 13.87 -10.30
C TRP A 87 27.76 15.12 -10.44
N GLU A 88 27.49 16.12 -9.60
CA GLU A 88 28.29 17.34 -9.48
C GLU A 88 29.47 17.08 -8.52
N PHE A 89 30.53 16.45 -9.02
CA PHE A 89 31.58 15.86 -8.19
C PHE A 89 32.37 16.88 -7.35
N LEU A 90 32.57 18.11 -7.86
CA LEU A 90 33.30 19.16 -7.11
C LEU A 90 32.53 19.66 -5.88
N LYS A 91 31.20 19.55 -5.88
CA LYS A 91 30.39 19.93 -4.71
C LYS A 91 30.50 18.92 -3.58
N ASP A 92 30.62 17.63 -3.92
CA ASP A 92 30.81 16.57 -2.92
C ASP A 92 32.26 16.44 -2.48
N ASN A 93 33.22 16.67 -3.38
CA ASN A 93 34.65 16.60 -3.08
C ASN A 93 35.46 17.58 -3.95
N PRO A 94 35.88 18.75 -3.41
CA PRO A 94 36.67 19.74 -4.14
C PRO A 94 38.02 19.23 -4.65
N TYR A 95 38.58 18.17 -4.04
CA TYR A 95 39.87 17.58 -4.40
C TYR A 95 39.74 16.36 -5.31
N PHE A 96 38.58 16.17 -5.93
CA PHE A 96 38.35 15.04 -6.82
C PHE A 96 39.20 15.16 -8.10
N ASN A 97 40.06 14.16 -8.35
CA ASN A 97 41.03 14.19 -9.45
C ASN A 97 40.67 13.24 -10.62
N GLY A 98 39.53 12.56 -10.57
CA GLY A 98 39.03 11.70 -11.65
C GLY A 98 39.80 10.40 -11.91
N LYS A 99 40.87 10.09 -11.16
CA LYS A 99 41.69 8.91 -11.42
C LYS A 99 41.09 7.64 -10.80
N ASN A 100 41.17 6.53 -11.54
CA ASN A 100 40.77 5.18 -11.09
C ASN A 100 39.34 5.11 -10.55
N ILE A 101 38.41 5.81 -11.20
CA ILE A 101 37.03 5.89 -10.73
C ILE A 101 36.23 4.64 -11.12
N MET A 102 35.52 4.09 -10.13
CA MET A 102 34.48 3.09 -10.34
C MET A 102 33.21 3.49 -9.62
N PHE A 103 32.04 3.12 -10.15
CA PHE A 103 30.75 3.42 -9.54
C PHE A 103 30.05 2.16 -9.07
N ARG A 104 29.32 2.27 -7.95
CA ARG A 104 28.40 1.25 -7.46
C ARG A 104 27.06 1.91 -7.21
N ILE A 105 26.02 1.31 -7.77
CA ILE A 105 24.63 1.71 -7.55
C ILE A 105 23.98 0.63 -6.69
N GLU A 106 23.60 1.00 -5.48
CA GLU A 106 22.81 0.18 -4.58
C GLU A 106 21.34 0.59 -4.74
N ALA A 107 20.47 -0.38 -4.91
CA ALA A 107 19.04 -0.16 -5.03
C ALA A 107 18.33 -1.00 -3.98
N GLU A 108 17.48 -0.36 -3.19
CA GLU A 108 16.65 -1.01 -2.18
C GLU A 108 15.18 -0.78 -2.53
N GLU A 109 14.34 -1.82 -2.48
CA GLU A 109 12.91 -1.65 -2.73
C GLU A 109 12.28 -0.90 -1.55
N VAL A 110 11.54 0.18 -1.85
CA VAL A 110 10.73 0.86 -0.84
C VAL A 110 9.62 -0.10 -0.40
N PRO A 111 9.60 -0.51 0.87
CA PRO A 111 8.66 -1.51 1.34
C PRO A 111 7.22 -1.04 1.18
N LYS A 112 6.34 -1.95 0.73
CA LYS A 112 4.91 -1.70 0.81
C LYS A 112 4.44 -2.07 2.21
N ILE A 113 4.01 -1.05 2.95
CA ILE A 113 3.30 -1.21 4.22
C ILE A 113 1.94 -1.84 3.89
N ALA A 114 1.67 -3.05 4.40
CA ALA A 114 0.33 -3.60 4.27
C ALA A 114 -0.65 -2.74 5.07
N THR A 115 -1.69 -2.30 4.37
CA THR A 115 -2.89 -1.77 5.01
C THR A 115 -3.72 -2.94 5.49
N ALA A 116 -4.40 -2.79 6.62
CA ALA A 116 -4.99 -3.89 7.36
C ALA A 116 -6.12 -4.61 6.58
N GLY A 117 -6.46 -5.84 7.00
CA GLY A 117 -7.40 -6.73 6.30
C GLY A 117 -8.88 -6.52 6.66
N PRO A 118 -9.78 -7.38 6.14
CA PRO A 118 -11.23 -7.27 6.33
C PRO A 118 -11.69 -7.47 7.78
N GLU A 119 -10.87 -8.10 8.62
CA GLU A 119 -11.12 -8.26 10.06
C GLU A 119 -11.32 -6.92 10.79
N ASN A 120 -10.82 -5.82 10.22
CA ASN A 120 -11.02 -4.50 10.77
C ASN A 120 -12.45 -3.99 10.64
N ALA A 121 -13.31 -4.65 9.86
CA ALA A 121 -14.75 -4.38 9.88
C ALA A 121 -15.37 -4.63 11.26
N LEU A 122 -14.79 -5.51 12.08
CA LEU A 122 -15.20 -5.71 13.48
C LEU A 122 -14.97 -4.45 14.32
N TRP A 123 -13.90 -3.70 14.04
CA TRP A 123 -13.68 -2.41 14.69
C TRP A 123 -14.73 -1.39 14.29
N SER A 124 -15.11 -1.35 13.01
CA SER A 124 -16.23 -0.52 12.52
C SER A 124 -17.58 -0.96 13.08
N LEU A 125 -17.77 -2.25 13.37
CA LEU A 125 -18.98 -2.77 14.01
C LEU A 125 -19.11 -2.28 15.45
N LEU A 126 -18.00 -2.17 16.18
CA LEU A 126 -17.98 -1.62 17.54
C LEU A 126 -18.17 -0.10 17.53
N LEU A 127 -17.41 0.60 16.68
CA LEU A 127 -17.40 2.06 16.60
C LEU A 127 -17.34 2.49 15.12
N PRO A 128 -18.32 3.26 14.62
CA PRO A 128 -18.35 3.69 13.23
C PRO A 128 -17.06 4.45 12.87
N GLY A 129 -16.45 4.11 11.74
CA GLY A 129 -15.22 4.72 11.20
C GLY A 129 -13.90 4.17 11.78
N LEU A 130 -13.93 3.40 12.87
CA LEU A 130 -12.70 2.91 13.52
C LEU A 130 -11.92 1.91 12.66
N GLY A 131 -12.62 1.02 11.95
CA GLY A 131 -11.99 0.07 11.05
C GLY A 131 -11.32 0.74 9.85
N ASP A 132 -11.84 1.88 9.41
CA ASP A 132 -11.35 2.56 8.21
C ASP A 132 -9.96 3.17 8.41
N LEU A 133 -9.65 3.63 9.63
CA LEU A 133 -8.32 4.12 10.02
C LEU A 133 -7.20 3.09 9.80
N LYS A 134 -7.51 1.79 9.95
CA LYS A 134 -6.53 0.71 9.79
C LYS A 134 -6.40 0.24 8.34
N VAL A 135 -7.48 0.36 7.58
CA VAL A 135 -7.59 -0.18 6.23
C VAL A 135 -7.25 0.88 5.15
N ARG A 136 -7.31 2.18 5.50
CA ARG A 136 -6.99 3.30 4.62
C ARG A 136 -5.95 4.23 5.27
N ASN A 137 -4.82 4.44 4.60
CA ASN A 137 -3.83 5.45 5.04
C ASN A 137 -4.29 6.86 4.63
N GLY A 138 -4.36 7.78 5.60
CA GLY A 138 -4.22 9.23 5.36
C GLY A 138 -5.49 10.04 5.05
N TYR A 139 -6.69 9.57 5.39
CA TYR A 139 -7.92 10.36 5.24
C TYR A 139 -8.61 10.56 6.59
N HIS A 140 -9.17 11.75 6.80
CA HIS A 140 -9.97 12.11 7.98
C HIS A 140 -11.33 11.42 7.90
N TYR A 141 -11.47 10.21 8.45
CA TYR A 141 -12.74 9.46 8.51
C TYR A 141 -13.54 9.69 9.80
N GLU A 142 -13.06 10.60 10.63
CA GLU A 142 -13.71 11.02 11.88
C GLU A 142 -15.13 11.57 11.63
N TRP A 143 -15.40 12.13 10.44
CA TRP A 143 -16.74 12.63 10.09
C TRP A 143 -17.79 11.52 10.00
N ILE A 144 -17.40 10.28 9.67
CA ILE A 144 -18.34 9.14 9.63
C ILE A 144 -18.84 8.85 11.04
N ALA A 145 -17.91 8.79 12.00
CA ALA A 145 -18.26 8.63 13.42
C ALA A 145 -19.13 9.79 13.89
N ALA A 146 -18.68 11.03 13.64
CA ALA A 146 -19.39 12.23 14.07
C ALA A 146 -20.82 12.29 13.51
N SER A 147 -20.99 12.10 12.19
CA SER A 147 -22.30 12.11 11.54
C SER A 147 -23.21 11.00 12.05
N THR A 148 -22.69 9.79 12.23
CA THR A 148 -23.45 8.67 12.78
C THR A 148 -23.97 8.98 14.18
N TYR A 149 -23.11 9.45 15.08
CA TYR A 149 -23.50 9.79 16.45
C TYR A 149 -24.45 10.99 16.52
N ILE A 150 -24.27 12.00 15.67
CA ILE A 150 -25.19 13.15 15.60
C ILE A 150 -26.58 12.68 15.18
N LEU A 151 -26.69 11.82 14.16
CA LEU A 151 -27.98 11.31 13.70
C LEU A 151 -28.65 10.42 14.75
N LEU A 152 -27.91 9.50 15.36
CA LEU A 152 -28.46 8.62 16.40
C LEU A 152 -28.86 9.41 17.65
N GLY A 153 -28.04 10.39 18.07
CA GLY A 153 -28.32 11.27 19.20
C GLY A 153 -29.54 12.16 18.96
N ALA A 154 -29.62 12.80 17.79
CA ALA A 154 -30.79 13.58 17.40
C ALA A 154 -32.04 12.70 17.28
N GLY A 155 -31.91 11.49 16.73
CA GLY A 155 -32.98 10.50 16.68
C GLY A 155 -33.52 10.17 18.06
N ALA A 156 -32.64 9.92 19.03
CA ALA A 156 -33.01 9.67 20.42
C ALA A 156 -33.67 10.88 21.07
N PHE A 157 -33.14 12.09 20.85
CA PHE A 157 -33.73 13.32 21.35
C PHE A 157 -35.19 13.49 20.87
N PHE A 158 -35.44 13.38 19.57
CA PHE A 158 -36.79 13.47 19.02
C PHE A 158 -37.69 12.32 19.46
N TYR A 159 -37.13 11.13 19.69
CA TYR A 159 -37.88 10.00 20.25
C TYR A 159 -38.44 10.33 21.64
N PHE A 160 -37.58 10.83 22.54
CA PHE A 160 -37.99 11.19 23.90
C PHE A 160 -38.92 12.41 23.92
N LYS A 161 -38.69 13.38 23.03
CA LYS A 161 -39.58 14.53 22.86
C LYS A 161 -40.98 14.09 22.41
N ALA A 162 -41.08 13.26 21.37
CA ALA A 162 -42.35 12.70 20.89
C ALA A 162 -43.09 11.94 21.99
N ASP A 163 -42.36 11.15 22.80
CA ASP A 163 -42.93 10.38 23.91
C ASP A 163 -43.47 11.28 25.04
N ARG A 164 -42.78 12.40 25.34
CA ARG A 164 -43.29 13.41 26.27
C ARG A 164 -44.54 14.10 25.72
N GLU A 165 -44.53 14.52 24.46
CA GLU A 165 -45.69 15.18 23.84
C GLU A 165 -46.92 14.25 23.76
N LEU A 166 -46.70 12.96 23.51
CA LEU A 166 -47.76 11.95 23.51
C LEU A 166 -48.30 11.70 24.93
N ARG A 167 -47.43 11.66 25.95
CA ARG A 167 -47.89 11.60 27.35
C ARG A 167 -48.70 12.82 27.73
N ASP A 168 -48.25 14.02 27.37
CA ASP A 168 -48.98 15.26 27.62
C ASP A 168 -50.35 15.26 26.92
N TYR A 169 -50.42 14.78 25.67
CA TYR A 169 -51.68 14.57 24.96
C TYR A 169 -52.64 13.64 25.71
N ASN A 170 -52.15 12.52 26.25
CA ASN A 170 -52.99 11.53 26.94
C ASN A 170 -53.40 11.95 28.37
N SER A 171 -52.66 12.84 29.03
CA SER A 171 -52.81 13.10 30.47
C SER A 171 -53.39 14.48 30.80
N ARG A 172 -53.29 15.46 29.90
CA ARG A 172 -53.75 16.82 30.16
C ARG A 172 -55.20 16.98 29.72
N VAL A 173 -56.02 17.62 30.56
CA VAL A 173 -57.30 18.17 30.12
C VAL A 173 -56.98 19.41 29.28
N PRO A 174 -57.28 19.41 27.97
CA PRO A 174 -56.89 20.50 27.10
C PRO A 174 -57.74 21.75 27.34
N ASN A 175 -57.10 22.93 27.35
CA ASN A 175 -57.81 24.20 27.44
C ASN A 175 -58.58 24.52 26.14
N THR A 176 -58.04 24.06 25.01
CA THR A 176 -58.65 24.20 23.68
C THR A 176 -58.45 22.94 22.84
N ARG A 177 -59.39 22.67 21.92
CA ARG A 177 -59.27 21.55 20.98
C ARG A 177 -58.01 21.66 20.11
N ASP A 178 -57.66 22.86 19.68
CA ASP A 178 -56.50 23.11 18.82
C ASP A 178 -55.18 22.79 19.52
N GLU A 179 -55.08 23.09 20.82
CA GLU A 179 -53.91 22.76 21.62
C GLU A 179 -53.73 21.24 21.76
N HIS A 180 -54.83 20.52 21.95
CA HIS A 180 -54.84 19.05 22.02
C HIS A 180 -54.40 18.42 20.69
N GLU A 181 -54.95 18.90 19.58
CA GLU A 181 -54.57 18.42 18.24
C GLU A 181 -53.12 18.75 17.89
N ARG A 182 -52.60 19.89 18.35
CA ARG A 182 -51.20 20.28 18.16
C ARG A 182 -50.23 19.32 18.84
N LEU A 183 -50.51 18.90 20.09
CA LEU A 183 -49.66 17.94 20.81
C LEU A 183 -49.56 16.61 20.05
N PHE A 184 -50.70 16.09 19.55
CA PHE A 184 -50.70 14.86 18.76
C PHE A 184 -49.93 15.00 17.43
N ARG A 185 -50.13 16.12 16.71
CA ARG A 185 -49.42 16.38 15.45
C ARG A 185 -47.91 16.50 15.65
N ASN A 186 -47.48 17.21 16.69
CA ASN A 186 -46.07 17.35 17.03
C ASN A 186 -45.47 16.00 17.41
N ALA A 187 -46.14 15.24 18.29
CA ALA A 187 -45.67 13.93 18.71
C ALA A 187 -45.48 12.99 17.51
N ARG A 188 -46.43 12.98 16.57
CA ARG A 188 -46.32 12.20 15.33
C ARG A 188 -45.18 12.66 14.43
N THR A 189 -44.99 13.98 14.30
CA THR A 189 -43.94 14.57 13.46
C THR A 189 -42.56 14.23 14.02
N ASP A 190 -42.34 14.46 15.31
CA ASP A 190 -41.09 14.14 15.99
C ASP A 190 -40.80 12.63 15.99
N ARG A 191 -41.82 11.78 16.12
CA ARG A 191 -41.67 10.33 16.02
C ARG A 191 -41.19 9.90 14.63
N ASN A 192 -41.78 10.46 13.58
CA ASN A 192 -41.36 10.18 12.21
C ASN A 192 -39.93 10.68 11.94
N LEU A 193 -39.60 11.89 12.43
CA LEU A 193 -38.26 12.47 12.30
C LEU A 193 -37.22 11.60 13.04
N SER A 194 -37.54 11.17 14.25
CA SER A 194 -36.71 10.26 15.04
C SER A 194 -36.39 8.97 14.27
N TYR A 195 -37.41 8.31 13.72
CA TYR A 195 -37.19 7.09 12.91
C TYR A 195 -36.37 7.36 11.65
N GLY A 196 -36.62 8.47 10.96
CA GLY A 196 -35.81 8.87 9.81
C GLY A 196 -34.34 9.03 10.16
N LEU A 197 -34.04 9.69 11.29
CA LEU A 197 -32.68 9.90 11.78
C LEU A 197 -32.00 8.59 12.21
N PHE A 198 -32.71 7.69 12.89
CA PHE A 198 -32.19 6.37 13.24
C PHE A 198 -31.88 5.52 12.01
N ILE A 199 -32.77 5.52 11.01
CA ILE A 199 -32.55 4.80 9.74
C ILE A 199 -31.33 5.38 9.02
N ALA A 200 -31.22 6.71 8.93
CA ALA A 200 -30.08 7.37 8.30
C ALA A 200 -28.76 7.05 9.02
N GLY A 201 -28.72 7.17 10.35
CA GLY A 201 -27.54 6.84 11.16
C GLY A 201 -27.15 5.37 11.04
N GLY A 202 -28.12 4.45 11.12
CA GLY A 202 -27.90 3.02 10.95
C GLY A 202 -27.41 2.66 9.55
N ALA A 203 -27.91 3.32 8.49
CA ALA A 203 -27.46 3.12 7.13
C ALA A 203 -26.01 3.56 6.92
N ILE A 204 -25.61 4.73 7.46
CA ILE A 204 -24.21 5.20 7.41
C ILE A 204 -23.29 4.23 8.14
N TRP A 205 -23.69 3.78 9.33
CA TRP A 205 -22.90 2.82 10.10
C TRP A 205 -22.72 1.49 9.36
N LEU A 206 -23.79 0.94 8.79
CA LEU A 206 -23.71 -0.29 8.01
C LEU A 206 -22.82 -0.12 6.77
N ALA A 207 -22.95 1.01 6.06
CA ALA A 207 -22.13 1.32 4.90
C ALA A 207 -20.63 1.40 5.24
N ASP A 208 -20.28 1.93 6.41
CA ASP A 208 -18.90 1.95 6.91
C ASP A 208 -18.35 0.52 7.10
N ILE A 209 -19.09 -0.33 7.83
CA ILE A 209 -18.69 -1.72 8.09
C ILE A 209 -18.44 -2.48 6.78
N VAL A 210 -19.38 -2.38 5.85
CA VAL A 210 -19.31 -3.03 4.52
C VAL A 210 -18.13 -2.45 3.71
N GLY A 211 -17.95 -1.14 3.75
CA GLY A 211 -16.85 -0.44 3.08
C GLY A 211 -15.48 -0.90 3.56
N VAL A 212 -15.29 -1.00 4.88
CA VAL A 212 -14.07 -1.49 5.51
C VAL A 212 -13.81 -2.95 5.14
N TYR A 213 -14.84 -3.80 5.17
CA TYR A 213 -14.72 -5.21 4.79
C TYR A 213 -14.22 -5.37 3.34
N PHE A 214 -14.89 -4.74 2.37
CA PHE A 214 -14.50 -4.84 0.97
C PHE A 214 -13.13 -4.22 0.70
N ARG A 215 -12.78 -3.13 1.40
CA ARG A 215 -11.46 -2.53 1.28
C ARG A 215 -10.38 -3.43 1.86
N GLY A 216 -10.63 -4.07 3.00
CA GLY A 216 -9.73 -5.06 3.60
C GLY A 216 -9.51 -6.26 2.68
N LEU A 217 -10.56 -6.75 2.00
CA LEU A 217 -10.42 -7.77 0.96
C LEU A 217 -9.53 -7.32 -0.21
N LYS A 218 -9.68 -6.07 -0.67
CA LYS A 218 -8.80 -5.48 -1.71
C LYS A 218 -7.36 -5.36 -1.23
N ASN A 219 -7.14 -4.97 0.03
CA ASN A 219 -5.81 -4.89 0.63
C ASN A 219 -5.16 -6.28 0.70
N ARG A 220 -5.88 -7.30 1.19
CA ARG A 220 -5.39 -8.69 1.17
C ARG A 220 -4.97 -9.11 -0.23
N ARG A 221 -5.77 -8.84 -1.28
CA ARG A 221 -5.37 -9.20 -2.66
C ARG A 221 -4.14 -8.43 -3.16
N LYS A 222 -3.96 -7.19 -2.73
CA LYS A 222 -2.87 -6.30 -3.20
C LYS A 222 -1.55 -6.56 -2.47
N PHE A 223 -1.62 -6.94 -1.20
CA PHE A 223 -0.47 -7.12 -0.31
C PHE A 223 -0.25 -8.57 0.14
N ALA A 224 -1.15 -9.51 -0.20
CA ALA A 224 -0.89 -10.93 0.04
C ALA A 224 0.45 -11.29 -0.60
N PRO A 225 1.32 -12.03 0.12
CA PRO A 225 2.45 -12.65 -0.53
C PRO A 225 1.85 -13.48 -1.66
N LYS A 226 2.24 -13.18 -2.91
CA LYS A 226 2.03 -14.17 -3.94
C LYS A 226 2.79 -15.37 -3.40
N LYS A 227 2.07 -16.43 -2.98
CA LYS A 227 2.69 -17.75 -2.83
C LYS A 227 3.56 -17.86 -4.06
N GLU A 228 4.86 -18.08 -3.87
CA GLU A 228 5.65 -18.56 -4.98
C GLU A 228 4.80 -19.69 -5.53
N GLU A 229 4.27 -19.51 -6.74
CA GLU A 229 3.87 -20.66 -7.51
C GLU A 229 5.12 -21.49 -7.43
N GLU A 230 5.10 -22.54 -6.60
CA GLU A 230 6.05 -23.63 -6.68
C GLU A 230 6.16 -23.80 -8.17
N LYS A 231 7.31 -23.37 -8.73
CA LYS A 231 7.65 -23.65 -10.11
C LYS A 231 7.29 -25.10 -10.19
N LYS A 232 6.22 -25.44 -10.92
CA LYS A 232 5.87 -26.81 -11.16
C LYS A 232 7.17 -27.37 -11.69
N LYS A 233 7.90 -28.09 -10.84
CA LYS A 233 9.06 -28.90 -11.19
C LYS A 233 8.49 -30.13 -11.88
N THR A 234 7.60 -29.92 -12.83
CA THR A 234 7.42 -30.78 -13.97
C THR A 234 8.20 -30.10 -15.08
N ALA A 235 9.52 -30.03 -14.87
CA ALA A 235 10.40 -30.28 -15.98
C ALA A 235 10.02 -31.67 -16.46
N TRP A 236 9.11 -31.74 -17.44
CA TRP A 236 9.02 -32.93 -18.26
C TRP A 236 10.41 -33.07 -18.87
N LEU A 237 11.17 -34.04 -18.36
CA LEU A 237 12.41 -34.50 -18.96
C LEU A 237 12.04 -34.92 -20.38
N ARG A 238 12.19 -34.01 -21.34
CA ARG A 238 12.24 -34.41 -22.73
C ARG A 238 13.62 -35.05 -22.88
N PRO A 239 13.72 -36.38 -23.12
CA PRO A 239 15.00 -36.96 -23.46
C PRO A 239 15.50 -36.22 -24.71
N LEU A 240 16.66 -35.58 -24.60
CA LEU A 240 17.34 -35.06 -25.77
C LEU A 240 17.97 -36.27 -26.46
N ILE A 241 17.29 -36.80 -27.48
CA ILE A 241 17.85 -37.83 -28.35
C ILE A 241 18.86 -37.13 -29.24
N ILE A 242 20.15 -37.29 -28.93
CA ILE A 242 21.23 -36.85 -29.81
C ILE A 242 21.66 -38.10 -30.60
N PRO A 243 21.42 -38.17 -31.92
CA PRO A 243 21.98 -39.25 -32.71
C PRO A 243 23.50 -39.08 -32.78
N ASN A 244 24.24 -40.03 -32.19
CA ASN A 244 25.68 -40.14 -32.41
C ASN A 244 25.91 -41.04 -33.62
N VAL A 245 26.45 -40.46 -34.71
CA VAL A 245 26.82 -41.22 -35.91
C VAL A 245 28.31 -41.54 -35.80
N ASN A 246 28.62 -42.76 -35.34
CA ASN A 246 29.98 -43.28 -35.48
C ASN A 246 30.27 -43.54 -36.96
N GLN A 247 31.13 -42.73 -37.55
CA GLN A 247 31.42 -42.74 -39.00
C GLN A 247 32.16 -44.00 -39.50
N PHE A 248 32.44 -44.98 -38.63
CA PHE A 248 33.30 -46.13 -38.97
C PHE A 248 32.63 -47.50 -38.94
N THR A 249 31.36 -47.65 -38.54
CA THR A 249 30.71 -48.99 -38.52
C THR A 249 29.24 -49.03 -38.97
N GLY A 250 28.64 -47.93 -39.43
CA GLY A 250 27.32 -47.96 -40.09
C GLY A 250 26.11 -48.37 -39.22
N SER A 251 26.29 -48.65 -37.93
CA SER A 251 25.19 -48.96 -37.01
C SER A 251 24.88 -47.79 -36.09
N SER A 252 23.63 -47.32 -36.08
CA SER A 252 23.13 -46.31 -35.14
C SER A 252 22.79 -46.96 -33.79
N GLN A 253 23.44 -46.51 -32.71
CA GLN A 253 23.04 -46.83 -31.35
C GLN A 253 22.46 -45.59 -30.65
N LEU A 254 21.28 -45.75 -30.06
CA LEU A 254 20.63 -44.74 -29.23
C LEU A 254 21.17 -44.87 -27.80
N SER A 255 21.85 -43.84 -27.30
CA SER A 255 22.22 -43.75 -25.88
C SER A 255 21.39 -42.69 -25.18
N LEU A 256 20.83 -43.06 -24.02
CA LEU A 256 20.08 -42.19 -23.12
C LEU A 256 21.01 -41.74 -22.00
N ILE A 257 21.29 -40.44 -21.91
CA ILE A 257 22.10 -39.87 -20.83
C ILE A 257 21.19 -39.07 -19.90
N TRP A 258 21.21 -39.40 -18.61
CA TRP A 258 20.56 -38.63 -17.55
C TRP A 258 21.59 -37.68 -16.93
N ARG A 259 21.27 -36.37 -16.85
CA ARG A 259 22.02 -35.42 -16.02
C ARG A 259 21.15 -35.06 -14.81
N PHE A 260 21.67 -35.31 -13.62
CA PHE A 260 21.07 -34.91 -12.35
C PHE A 260 21.29 -33.43 -12.07
#